data_AF-A0AA36CPF7-F1
#
_entry.id   AF-A0AA36CPF7-F1
#
_cell.length_a   1.000
_cell.length_b   1.000
_cell.length_c   1.000
_cell.angle_alpha   90.00
_cell.angle_beta   90.00
_cell.angle_gamma   90.00
#
_symmetry.space_group_name_H-M   'P 1'
#
loop_
_entity.id
_entity.type
_entity.pdbx_description
1 polymer ?
#
loop_
_entity_poly.entity_id
_entity_poly.type
_entity_poly.pdbx_seq_one_letter_code
_entity_poly.pdbx_strand_id
1 'polypeptide(L)'
;MNWGLLAGWYVTSFTLAFIALTRFSVIVLNWSNLSFWVAAYAMVAIYSVSWAMSVVAQFVFPCCQMVMHPFNYGYGYVEIGNLTNTSNSYFDFPLNNAVSAITLGCYTMIILKLIYMRQRHGSKNGQLKGAKEYT
;
A
#
# COMPACT_ATOMS: atom_id res chain seq x y z
N MET A 1 -12.37 -17.46 16.08
CA MET A 1 -12.68 -17.33 14.65
C MET A 1 -11.98 -16.07 14.16
N ASN A 2 -10.76 -16.21 13.63
CA ASN A 2 -9.87 -15.06 13.38
C ASN A 2 -9.82 -14.64 11.89
N TRP A 3 -10.68 -15.21 11.06
CA TRP A 3 -10.71 -15.03 9.61
C TRP A 3 -11.03 -13.60 9.15
N GLY A 4 -11.89 -12.89 9.90
CA GLY A 4 -12.20 -11.49 9.63
C GLY A 4 -11.01 -10.57 9.87
N LEU A 5 -10.15 -10.88 10.85
CA LEU A 5 -8.95 -10.09 11.15
C LEU A 5 -7.90 -10.25 10.05
N LEU A 6 -7.67 -11.48 9.58
CA LEU A 6 -6.80 -11.77 8.43
C LEU A 6 -7.29 -11.09 7.16
N ALA A 7 -8.58 -11.23 6.84
CA ALA A 7 -9.16 -10.57 5.67
C ALA A 7 -9.01 -9.04 5.75
N GLY A 8 -9.26 -8.45 6.93
CA GLY A 8 -9.07 -7.02 7.16
C GLY A 8 -7.62 -6.56 6.96
N TRP A 9 -6.65 -7.37 7.38
CA TRP A 9 -5.24 -7.08 7.20
C TRP A 9 -4.83 -7.08 5.72
N TYR A 10 -5.22 -8.12 4.96
CA TYR A 10 -4.95 -8.17 3.52
C TYR A 10 -5.61 -6.99 2.78
N VAL A 11 -6.88 -6.70 3.06
CA VAL A 11 -7.59 -5.56 2.44
C VAL A 11 -6.83 -4.26 2.71
N THR A 12 -6.38 -4.05 3.94
CA THR A 12 -5.66 -2.82 4.33
C THR A 12 -4.34 -2.70 3.57
N SER A 13 -3.53 -3.77 3.52
CA SER A 13 -2.24 -3.79 2.84
C SER A 13 -2.37 -3.51 1.33
N PHE A 14 -3.31 -4.17 0.66
CA PHE A 14 -3.55 -3.95 -0.77
C PHE A 14 -4.12 -2.56 -1.06
N THR A 15 -5.02 -2.06 -0.21
CA THR A 15 -5.59 -0.72 -0.36
C THR A 15 -4.51 0.35 -0.24
N LEU A 16 -3.59 0.21 0.72
CA LEU A 16 -2.46 1.13 0.88
C LEU A 16 -1.56 1.14 -0.36
N ALA A 17 -1.22 -0.03 -0.91
CA ALA A 17 -0.46 -0.12 -2.15
C ALA A 17 -1.19 0.55 -3.32
N PHE A 18 -2.50 0.30 -3.47
CA PHE A 18 -3.31 0.88 -4.54
C PHE A 18 -3.42 2.40 -4.46
N ILE A 19 -3.63 2.96 -3.27
CA ILE A 19 -3.67 4.41 -3.06
C ILE A 19 -2.32 5.04 -3.41
N ALA A 20 -1.21 4.44 -2.97
CA ALA A 20 0.13 4.93 -3.27
C ALA A 20 0.41 4.95 -4.78
N LEU A 21 0.06 3.88 -5.50
CA LEU A 21 0.21 3.78 -6.96
C LEU A 21 -0.67 4.78 -7.71
N THR A 22 -1.91 4.98 -7.25
CA THR A 22 -2.83 5.94 -7.85
C THR A 22 -2.28 7.37 -7.72
N ARG A 23 -1.81 7.74 -6.52
CA ARG A 23 -1.19 9.05 -6.28
C ARG A 23 0.09 9.23 -7.07
N PHE A 24 0.92 8.19 -7.17
CA PHE A 24 2.12 8.21 -7.98
C PHE A 24 1.79 8.45 -9.47
N SER A 25 0.80 7.73 -10.01
CA SER A 25 0.39 7.86 -11.40
C SER A 25 -0.13 9.26 -11.74
N VAL A 26 -0.95 9.85 -10.86
CA VAL A 26 -1.49 11.20 -11.08
C VAL A 26 -0.41 12.28 -10.96
N ILE A 27 0.48 12.20 -9.95
CA ILE A 27 1.44 13.28 -9.66
C ILE A 27 2.69 13.18 -10.54
N VAL A 28 3.24 11.98 -10.72
CA VAL A 28 4.51 11.76 -11.42
C VAL A 28 4.30 11.59 -12.91
N LEU A 29 3.31 10.79 -13.32
CA LEU A 29 3.01 10.51 -14.72
C LEU A 29 1.99 11.49 -15.33
N ASN A 30 1.40 12.38 -14.52
CA ASN A 30 0.37 13.34 -14.93
C ASN A 30 -0.83 12.68 -15.64
N TRP A 31 -1.09 11.41 -15.31
CA TRP A 31 -2.25 10.68 -15.82
C TRP A 31 -3.49 11.05 -14.99
N SER A 32 -4.17 12.12 -15.41
CA SER A 32 -5.41 12.58 -14.78
C SER A 32 -6.63 11.73 -15.14
N ASN A 33 -6.52 10.84 -16.13
CA ASN A 33 -7.64 10.08 -16.69
C ASN A 33 -7.91 8.75 -15.96
N LEU A 34 -7.68 8.69 -14.65
CA LEU A 34 -8.14 7.54 -13.88
C LEU A 34 -9.63 7.70 -13.59
N SER A 35 -10.47 7.06 -14.41
CA SER A 35 -11.92 7.11 -14.25
C SER A 35 -12.34 6.52 -12.90
N PHE A 36 -13.30 7.15 -12.23
CA PHE A 36 -13.87 6.69 -10.96
C PHE A 36 -14.27 5.20 -11.01
N TRP A 37 -14.83 4.77 -12.14
CA TRP A 37 -15.26 3.39 -12.37
C TRP A 37 -14.11 2.38 -12.36
N VAL A 38 -12.93 2.76 -12.86
CA VAL A 38 -11.74 1.91 -12.85
C VAL A 38 -11.23 1.73 -11.42
N ALA A 39 -11.24 2.81 -10.63
CA ALA A 39 -10.88 2.74 -9.21
C ALA A 39 -11.88 1.90 -8.41
N ALA A 40 -13.18 2.05 -8.67
CA ALA A 40 -14.23 1.26 -8.02
C ALA A 40 -14.08 -0.24 -8.34
N TYR A 41 -13.85 -0.59 -9.61
CA TYR A 41 -13.60 -1.97 -10.02
C TYR A 41 -12.35 -2.55 -9.35
N ALA A 42 -11.26 -1.78 -9.29
CA ALA A 42 -10.03 -2.19 -8.62
C ALA A 42 -10.25 -2.44 -7.11
N MET A 43 -11.04 -1.61 -6.43
CA MET A 43 -11.37 -1.82 -5.01
C MET A 43 -12.19 -3.08 -4.77
N VAL A 44 -13.18 -3.36 -5.62
CA VAL A 44 -13.97 -4.60 -5.54
C VAL A 44 -13.10 -5.84 -5.80
N ALA A 45 -12.18 -5.74 -6.77
CA ALA A 45 -11.19 -6.78 -7.03
C ALA A 45 -10.27 -7.02 -5.83
N ILE A 46 -9.76 -5.96 -5.19
CA ILE A 46 -8.93 -6.07 -3.98
C ILE A 46 -9.70 -6.76 -2.85
N TYR A 47 -10.96 -6.40 -2.64
CA TYR A 47 -11.78 -6.99 -1.59
C TYR A 47 -12.01 -8.48 -1.84
N SER A 48 -12.42 -8.86 -3.05
CA SER A 48 -12.64 -10.27 -3.41
C SER A 48 -11.37 -11.12 -3.31
N VAL A 49 -10.22 -10.62 -3.78
CA VAL A 49 -8.93 -11.31 -3.67
C VAL A 49 -8.49 -11.46 -2.22
N SER A 50 -8.67 -10.44 -1.38
CA SER A 50 -8.30 -10.49 0.04
C SER A 50 -9.11 -11.52 0.82
N TRP A 51 -10.40 -11.63 0.49
CA TRP A 51 -11.26 -12.66 1.07
C TRP A 51 -10.88 -14.07 0.60
N ALA A 52 -10.62 -14.23 -0.71
CA ALA A 52 -10.15 -15.50 -1.25
C ALA A 52 -8.82 -15.94 -0.60
N MET A 53 -7.87 -15.01 -0.43
CA MET A 53 -6.59 -15.27 0.25
C MET A 53 -6.81 -15.65 1.72
N SER A 54 -7.70 -14.97 2.44
CA SER A 54 -8.02 -15.31 3.84
C SER A 54 -8.63 -16.72 3.98
N VAL A 55 -9.46 -17.14 3.03
CA VAL A 55 -10.03 -18.50 2.97
C VAL A 55 -8.94 -19.51 2.64
N VAL A 56 -8.14 -19.27 1.60
CA VAL A 56 -7.02 -20.16 1.22
C VAL A 56 -6.02 -20.32 2.36
N ALA A 57 -5.65 -19.24 3.02
CA ALA A 57 -4.72 -19.25 4.15
C ALA A 57 -5.23 -20.05 5.36
N GLN A 58 -6.53 -20.32 5.46
CA GLN A 58 -7.12 -21.11 6.56
C GLN A 58 -7.46 -22.55 6.19
N PHE A 59 -7.84 -22.81 4.94
CA PHE A 59 -8.27 -24.14 4.49
C PHE A 59 -7.18 -24.93 3.75
N VAL A 60 -6.26 -24.25 3.06
CA VAL A 60 -5.21 -24.89 2.24
C VAL A 60 -3.91 -25.03 3.03
N PHE A 61 -3.57 -24.03 3.82
CA PHE A 61 -2.45 -24.09 4.76
C PHE A 61 -3.04 -24.17 6.16
N PRO A 62 -2.80 -25.23 6.95
CA PRO A 62 -3.17 -25.26 8.36
C PRO A 62 -2.24 -24.32 9.13
N CYS A 63 -2.42 -23.01 8.93
CA CYS A 63 -1.62 -21.99 9.60
C CYS A 63 -2.22 -21.76 11.00
N CYS A 64 -1.35 -21.96 11.98
CA CYS A 64 -1.35 -21.42 13.34
C CYS A 64 -2.37 -20.32 13.62
N GLN A 65 -3.12 -20.45 14.73
CA GLN A 65 -4.01 -19.40 15.22
C GLN A 65 -3.24 -18.07 15.28
N MET A 66 -3.61 -17.11 14.44
CA MET A 66 -3.15 -15.73 14.58
C MET A 66 -3.65 -15.21 15.92
N VAL A 67 -2.72 -14.94 16.83
CA VAL A 67 -3.02 -14.32 18.12
C VAL A 67 -2.61 -12.86 18.02
N MET A 68 -3.57 -11.97 18.24
CA MET A 68 -3.28 -10.56 18.38
C MET A 68 -2.63 -10.37 19.76
N HIS A 69 -1.40 -9.86 19.81
CA HIS A 69 -0.77 -9.49 21.07
C HIS A 69 -1.17 -8.06 21.41
N PRO A 70 -2.08 -7.84 22.39
CA PRO A 70 -2.62 -6.51 22.69
C PRO A 70 -1.55 -5.54 23.23
N PHE A 71 -0.43 -6.04 23.74
CA PHE A 71 0.66 -5.21 24.26
C PHE A 71 1.53 -4.57 23.17
N ASN A 72 1.71 -5.23 22.03
CA ASN A 72 2.59 -4.76 20.96
C ASN A 72 1.80 -4.30 19.71
N TYR A 73 0.47 -4.36 19.76
CA TYR A 73 -0.42 -4.21 18.59
C TYR A 73 0.05 -5.07 17.39
N GLY A 74 0.75 -6.16 17.69
CA GLY A 74 1.39 -7.04 16.72
C GLY A 74 0.58 -8.32 16.56
N TYR A 75 0.73 -8.95 15.40
CA TYR A 75 0.23 -10.29 15.15
C TYR A 75 1.35 -11.31 15.37
N GLY A 76 1.04 -12.38 16.09
CA GLY A 76 1.93 -13.52 16.26
C GLY A 76 1.26 -14.79 15.75
N TYR A 77 2.04 -15.69 15.16
CA TYR A 77 1.61 -17.03 14.78
C TYR A 77 1.98 -18.00 15.91
N VAL A 78 0.99 -18.70 16.48
CA VAL A 78 1.26 -19.70 17.52
C VAL A 78 1.53 -21.05 16.86
N GLU A 79 2.79 -21.48 16.83
CA GLU A 79 3.18 -22.78 16.28
C GLU A 79 2.50 -23.93 17.01
N ILE A 80 1.61 -24.65 16.33
CA ILE A 80 1.03 -25.89 16.86
C ILE A 80 2.00 -27.03 16.48
N GLY A 81 2.99 -27.27 17.37
CA GLY A 81 3.96 -28.36 17.24
C GLY A 81 5.10 -28.12 16.23
N ASN A 82 5.87 -29.18 15.94
CA ASN A 82 7.11 -29.20 15.14
C ASN A 82 6.88 -28.99 13.61
N LEU A 83 5.79 -28.34 13.21
CA LEU A 83 5.45 -28.03 11.82
C LEU A 83 5.91 -26.61 11.48
N THR A 84 6.86 -26.53 10.54
CA THR A 84 7.39 -25.26 10.03
C THR A 84 6.28 -24.42 9.37
N ASN A 85 6.16 -23.17 9.82
CA ASN A 85 5.20 -22.18 9.30
C ASN A 85 5.51 -21.78 7.85
N THR A 86 5.05 -22.58 6.89
CA THR A 86 5.20 -22.33 5.45
C THR A 86 4.38 -21.14 4.97
N SER A 87 3.17 -20.89 5.52
CA SER A 87 2.35 -19.73 5.10
C SER A 87 3.03 -18.38 5.38
N ASN A 88 3.60 -18.21 6.59
CA ASN A 88 4.24 -16.96 7.00
C ASN A 88 5.51 -16.65 6.17
N SER A 89 6.33 -17.67 5.90
CA SER A 89 7.59 -17.47 5.17
C SER A 89 7.40 -17.29 3.66
N TYR A 90 6.42 -17.96 3.05
CA TYR A 90 6.26 -17.97 1.59
C TYR A 90 5.22 -16.98 1.07
N PHE A 91 4.22 -16.59 1.87
CA PHE A 91 3.15 -15.69 1.40
C PHE A 91 3.15 -14.35 2.14
N ASP A 92 3.08 -14.34 3.47
CA ASP A 92 2.88 -13.09 4.22
C ASP A 92 4.12 -12.19 4.24
N PHE A 93 5.30 -12.78 4.46
CA PHE A 93 6.56 -12.04 4.49
C PHE A 93 6.91 -11.37 3.15
N PRO A 94 6.86 -12.05 1.98
CA PRO A 94 7.13 -11.40 0.70
C PRO A 94 6.05 -10.38 0.34
N LEU A 95 4.78 -10.63 0.65
CA LEU A 95 3.70 -9.69 0.37
C LEU A 95 3.86 -8.40 1.18
N ASN A 96 4.19 -8.51 2.46
CA ASN A 96 4.42 -7.36 3.32
C ASN A 96 5.65 -6.54 2.88
N ASN A 97 6.74 -7.22 2.51
CA ASN A 97 7.93 -6.58 1.97
C ASN A 97 7.64 -5.89 0.63
N ALA A 98 6.88 -6.52 -0.26
CA ALA A 98 6.51 -5.93 -1.54
C ALA A 98 5.64 -4.69 -1.36
N VAL A 99 4.59 -4.75 -0.52
CA VAL A 99 3.74 -3.59 -0.21
C VAL A 99 4.55 -2.46 0.40
N SER A 100 5.44 -2.76 1.35
CA SER A 100 6.32 -1.76 1.97
C SER A 100 7.29 -1.14 0.97
N ALA A 101 7.92 -1.94 0.11
CA ALA A 101 8.84 -1.45 -0.91
C ALA A 101 8.13 -0.59 -1.96
N ILE A 102 6.95 -1.01 -2.42
CA ILE A 102 6.14 -0.26 -3.40
C ILE A 102 5.70 1.08 -2.80
N THR A 103 5.19 1.08 -1.57
CA THR A 103 4.74 2.32 -0.92
C THR A 103 5.90 3.27 -0.68
N LEU A 104 7.03 2.80 -0.14
CA LEU A 104 8.24 3.62 0.02
C LEU A 104 8.73 4.19 -1.31
N GLY A 105 8.80 3.39 -2.36
CA GLY A 105 9.21 3.83 -3.70
C GLY A 105 8.26 4.89 -4.28
N CYS A 106 6.95 4.69 -4.17
CA CYS A 106 5.96 5.65 -4.65
C CYS A 106 6.05 6.99 -3.90
N TYR A 107 6.08 6.96 -2.57
CA TYR A 107 6.08 8.18 -1.77
C TYR A 107 7.39 8.97 -1.88
N THR A 108 8.54 8.30 -1.96
CA THR A 108 9.83 8.97 -2.19
C THR A 108 9.83 9.73 -3.51
N MET A 109 9.36 9.10 -4.60
CA MET A 109 9.27 9.74 -5.91
C MET A 109 8.26 10.90 -5.94
N ILE A 110 7.11 10.76 -5.25
CA ILE A 110 6.13 11.84 -5.12
C ILE A 110 6.76 13.06 -4.43
N ILE A 111 7.45 12.85 -3.30
CA ILE A 111 8.09 13.92 -2.54
C ILE A 111 9.16 14.63 -3.39
N LEU A 112 10.02 13.87 -4.06
CA LEU A 112 11.04 14.43 -4.96
C LEU A 112 10.42 15.27 -6.07
N LYS A 113 9.34 14.78 -6.68
CA LYS A 113 8.63 15.52 -7.74
C LYS A 113 8.00 16.80 -7.22
N LEU A 114 7.41 16.77 -6.03
CA LEU A 114 6.82 17.96 -5.39
C LEU A 114 7.88 19.02 -5.05
N ILE A 115 9.05 18.60 -4.54
CA ILE A 115 10.18 19.50 -4.27
C ILE A 115 10.66 20.16 -5.58
N TYR A 116 10.84 19.37 -6.63
CA TYR A 116 11.24 19.87 -7.95
C TYR A 116 10.23 20.88 -8.52
N MET A 117 8.93 20.56 -8.45
CA MET A 117 7.86 21.47 -8.89
C MET A 117 7.86 22.77 -8.07
N ARG A 118 8.03 22.69 -6.74
CA ARG A 118 8.07 23.86 -5.86
C ARG A 118 9.23 24.80 -6.21
N GLN A 119 10.42 24.25 -6.45
CA GLN A 119 11.59 25.06 -6.86
C GLN A 119 11.35 25.76 -8.19
N ARG A 120 10.73 25.07 -9.16
CA ARG A 120 10.41 25.65 -10.47
C ARG A 120 9.38 26.77 -10.38
N HIS A 121 8.34 26.63 -9.56
CA HIS A 121 7.35 27.68 -9.32
C HIS A 121 7.91 28.88 -8.54
N GLY A 122 8.78 28.63 -7.54
CA GLY A 122 9.48 29.69 -6.81
C GLY A 122 10.40 30.52 -7.72
N SER A 123 11.14 29.86 -8.61
CA SER A 123 12.00 30.52 -9.61
C SER A 123 11.19 31.39 -10.58
N LYS A 124 10.07 30.89 -11.11
CA LYS A 124 9.18 31.67 -11.99
C LYS A 124 8.58 32.89 -11.29
N ASN A 125 8.14 32.76 -10.04
CA ASN A 125 7.61 33.89 -9.27
C ASN A 125 8.69 34.93 -8.93
N GLY A 126 9.94 34.52 -8.72
CA GLY A 126 11.06 35.45 -8.54
C GLY A 126 11.35 36.27 -9.79
N GLN A 127 11.31 35.64 -10.97
CA GLN A 127 11.50 36.36 -12.25
C GLN A 127 10.36 37.32 -12.57
N LEU A 128 9.10 36.94 -12.28
CA LEU A 128 7.93 37.79 -12.47
C LEU A 128 7.91 39.02 -11.54
N LYS A 129 8.45 38.90 -10.32
CA LYS A 129 8.62 40.05 -9.42
C LYS A 129 9.71 40.99 -9.92
N GLY A 130 10.86 40.46 -10.32
CA GLY A 130 11.94 41.27 -10.91
C GLY A 130 11.51 42.01 -12.17
N ALA A 131 10.69 41.41 -13.03
CA ALA A 131 10.19 42.08 -14.24
C ALA A 131 9.22 43.24 -13.95
N LYS A 132 8.46 43.19 -12.85
CA LYS A 132 7.52 44.25 -12.45
C LYS A 132 8.18 45.43 -11.75
N GLU A 133 9.40 45.27 -11.24
CA GLU A 133 10.12 46.34 -10.52
C GLU A 133 10.86 47.29 -11.49
N TYR A 134 10.89 46.95 -12.78
CA TYR A 134 11.62 47.65 -13.84
C TYR A 134 10.67 48.32 -14.85
N THR A 135 9.35 48.34 -14.55
CA THR A 135 8.32 49.04 -15.33
C THR A 135 7.63 50.07 -14.45
#